data_AF-A0A368YS17-F1
#
_entry.id   AF-A0A368YS17-F1
#
_cell.length_a   1.000
_cell.length_b   1.000
_cell.length_c   1.000
_cell.angle_alpha   90.00
_cell.angle_beta   90.00
_cell.angle_gamma   90.00
#
_symmetry.space_group_name_H-M   'P 1'
#
loop_
_entity.id
_entity.type
_entity.pdbx_description
1 polymer ?
#
loop_
_entity_poly.entity_id
_entity_poly.type
_entity_poly.pdbx_seq_one_letter_code
_entity_poly.pdbx_strand_id
1 'polypeptide(L)'
;MLAQDKTQVSLRVPNDMLEEFEVVARALDRDRTWLMLRAFRQYLDAEGAEIIQEADGLKSLDDGEGIDFDEVLGKAEAIVSSARKREIRRLG
;
A
#
# COMPACT_ATOMS: atom_id res chain seq x y z
N MET A 1 -19.54 20.26 -0.84
CA MET A 1 -18.40 19.85 -1.68
C MET A 1 -17.19 20.60 -1.16
N LEU A 2 -16.41 19.97 -0.28
CA LEU A 2 -15.20 20.62 0.25
C LEU A 2 -14.25 20.78 -0.94
N ALA A 3 -13.87 22.02 -1.25
CA ALA A 3 -12.76 22.27 -2.15
C ALA A 3 -11.56 21.48 -1.61
N GLN A 4 -10.86 20.73 -2.46
CA GLN A 4 -9.62 20.11 -2.04
C GLN A 4 -8.65 21.23 -1.64
N ASP A 5 -8.44 21.40 -0.34
CA ASP A 5 -7.47 22.37 0.17
C ASP A 5 -6.08 21.98 -0.36
N LYS A 6 -5.54 22.80 -1.25
CA LYS A 6 -4.20 22.62 -1.81
C LYS A 6 -3.22 23.44 -0.98
N THR A 7 -2.20 22.77 -0.45
CA THR A 7 -1.08 23.44 0.23
C THR A 7 0.09 23.58 -0.73
N GLN A 8 0.70 24.76 -0.79
CA GLN A 8 1.93 24.96 -1.54
C GLN A 8 3.12 24.43 -0.73
N VAL A 9 3.90 23.56 -1.34
CA VAL A 9 5.14 23.02 -0.77
C VAL A 9 6.31 23.44 -1.65
N SER A 10 7.42 23.87 -1.04
CA SER A 10 8.66 24.17 -1.74
C SER A 10 9.71 23.11 -1.41
N LEU A 11 10.28 22.50 -2.45
CA LEU A 11 11.29 21.45 -2.34
C LEU A 11 12.55 21.88 -3.10
N ARG A 12 13.72 21.61 -2.52
CA ARG A 12 14.99 21.72 -3.23
C ARG A 12 15.30 20.37 -3.84
N VAL A 13 15.51 20.33 -5.15
CA VAL A 13 15.84 19.12 -5.89
C VAL A 13 17.13 19.34 -6.70
N PRO A 14 17.89 18.29 -7.00
CA PRO A 14 18.99 18.36 -7.95
C PRO A 14 18.52 18.86 -9.33
N ASN A 15 19.35 19.64 -10.01
CA ASN A 15 18.99 20.24 -11.31
C ASN A 15 18.87 19.18 -12.42
N ASP A 16 19.77 18.20 -12.43
CA ASP A 16 19.76 17.06 -13.33
C ASP A 16 18.46 16.26 -13.24
N MET A 17 17.98 16.01 -12.01
CA MET A 17 16.68 15.38 -11.79
C MET A 17 15.53 16.18 -12.42
N LEU A 18 15.54 17.51 -12.28
CA LEU A 18 14.52 18.37 -12.87
C LEU A 18 14.55 18.32 -14.40
N GLU A 19 15.75 18.31 -14.99
CA GLU A 19 15.95 18.19 -16.44
C GLU A 19 15.40 16.87 -17.00
N GLU A 20 15.61 15.76 -16.29
CA GLU A 20 15.05 14.45 -16.67
C GLU A 20 13.51 14.46 -16.66
N PHE A 21 12.90 15.00 -15.60
CA PHE A 21 11.44 15.15 -15.53
C PHE A 21 10.90 16.05 -16.63
N GLU A 22 11.63 17.10 -17.02
CA GLU A 22 11.23 17.97 -18.14
C GLU A 22 11.21 17.25 -19.49
N VAL A 23 12.19 16.39 -19.76
CA VAL A 23 12.20 15.58 -20.99
C VAL A 23 10.96 14.69 -21.05
N VAL A 24 10.64 14.02 -19.95
CA VAL A 24 9.46 13.14 -19.87
C VAL A 24 8.16 13.95 -20.00
N ALA A 25 8.06 15.09 -19.32
CA ALA A 25 6.89 15.96 -19.37
C ALA A 25 6.60 16.42 -20.81
N ARG A 26 7.64 16.84 -21.56
CA ARG A 26 7.53 17.21 -22.98
C ARG A 26 7.08 16.04 -23.85
N ALA A 27 7.65 14.85 -23.64
CA ALA A 27 7.28 13.66 -24.41
C ALA A 27 5.81 13.23 -24.20
N LEU A 28 5.24 13.55 -23.03
CA LEU A 28 3.86 13.23 -22.67
C LEU A 28 2.87 14.38 -22.94
N ASP A 29 3.33 15.54 -23.43
CA ASP A 29 2.55 16.78 -23.56
C ASP A 29 1.87 17.19 -22.23
N ARG A 30 2.64 17.14 -21.14
CA ARG A 30 2.20 17.49 -19.77
C ARG A 30 3.13 18.50 -19.13
N ASP A 31 2.62 19.18 -18.11
CA ASP A 31 3.44 20.06 -17.28
C ASP A 31 4.21 19.29 -16.19
N ARG A 32 5.27 19.92 -15.67
CA ARG A 32 6.12 19.36 -14.61
C ARG A 32 5.35 19.04 -13.34
N THR A 33 4.40 19.89 -12.96
CA THR A 33 3.61 19.70 -11.73
C THR A 33 2.79 18.41 -11.82
N TRP A 34 2.17 18.16 -12.97
CA TRP A 34 1.43 16.93 -13.23
C TRP A 34 2.31 15.69 -13.05
N LEU A 35 3.53 15.71 -13.61
CA LEU A 35 4.44 14.58 -13.54
C LEU A 35 4.96 14.35 -12.11
N MET A 36 5.28 15.42 -11.38
CA MET A 36 5.72 15.34 -9.99
C MET A 36 4.60 14.82 -9.08
N LEU A 37 3.36 15.31 -9.24
CA LEU A 37 2.21 14.79 -8.49
C LEU A 37 1.96 13.31 -8.80
N ARG A 38 2.13 12.90 -10.07
CA ARG A 38 2.05 11.49 -10.45
C ARG A 38 3.12 10.65 -9.77
N ALA A 39 4.36 11.12 -9.73
CA ALA A 39 5.47 10.42 -9.06
C ALA A 39 5.21 10.28 -7.55
N PHE A 40 4.74 11.36 -6.89
CA PHE A 40 4.37 11.30 -5.47
C PHE A 40 3.23 10.32 -5.21
N ARG A 41 2.20 10.31 -6.06
CA ARG A 41 1.11 9.35 -5.94
C ARG A 41 1.61 7.91 -6.11
N GLN A 42 2.47 7.67 -7.10
CA GLN A 42 3.05 6.35 -7.34
C GLN A 42 3.88 5.84 -6.16
N TYR A 43 4.66 6.72 -5.50
CA TYR A 43 5.38 6.37 -4.28
C TYR A 43 4.41 5.96 -3.16
N LEU A 44 3.39 6.79 -2.90
CA LEU A 44 2.40 6.52 -1.85
C LEU A 44 1.58 5.27 -2.09
N ASP A 45 1.24 4.96 -3.35
CA ASP A 45 0.43 3.79 -3.69
C ASP A 45 1.23 2.48 -3.70
N ALA A 46 2.57 2.55 -3.67
CA ALA A 46 3.47 1.39 -3.65
C ALA A 46 4.26 1.36 -2.33
N GLU A 47 5.53 1.77 -2.37
CA GLU A 47 6.45 1.73 -1.22
C GLU A 47 5.89 2.43 0.02
N GLY A 48 5.26 3.58 -0.15
CA GLY A 48 4.64 4.32 0.95
C GLY A 48 3.52 3.53 1.63
N ALA A 49 2.71 2.78 0.87
CA ALA A 49 1.64 1.95 1.42
C ALA A 49 2.23 0.76 2.22
N GLU A 50 3.28 0.14 1.71
CA GLU A 50 3.98 -0.96 2.40
C GLU A 50 4.56 -0.48 3.74
N ILE A 51 5.27 0.66 3.74
CA ILE A 51 5.85 1.25 4.95
C ILE A 51 4.76 1.57 5.99
N ILE A 52 3.64 2.14 5.55
CA ILE A 52 2.52 2.46 6.45
C ILE A 52 1.93 1.18 7.04
N GLN A 53 1.71 0.14 6.22
CA GLN A 53 1.16 -1.13 6.67
C GLN A 53 2.07 -1.82 7.70
N GLU A 54 3.40 -1.79 7.49
CA GLU A 54 4.37 -2.33 8.45
C GLU A 54 4.36 -1.55 9.77
N ALA A 55 4.34 -0.22 9.69
CA ALA A 55 4.28 0.64 10.87
C ALA A 55 2.98 0.42 11.68
N ASP A 56 1.85 0.26 11.01
CA ASP A 56 0.57 -0.07 11.64
C ASP A 56 0.60 -1.45 12.30
N GLY A 57 1.23 -2.44 11.65
CA GLY A 57 1.41 -3.78 12.22
C GLY A 57 2.24 -3.77 13.50
N LEU A 58 3.36 -3.04 13.52
CA LEU A 58 4.18 -2.83 14.72
C LEU A 58 3.36 -2.17 15.83
N LYS A 59 2.58 -1.14 15.49
CA LYS A 59 1.72 -0.46 16.46
C LYS A 59 0.66 -1.39 17.05
N SER A 60 0.00 -2.22 16.24
CA SER A 60 -0.98 -3.20 16.74
C SER A 60 -0.36 -4.23 17.69
N LEU A 61 0.90 -4.63 17.46
CA LEU A 61 1.61 -5.50 18.39
C LEU A 61 1.90 -4.79 19.72
N ASP A 62 2.35 -3.54 19.68
CA ASP A 62 2.59 -2.73 20.88
C ASP A 62 1.31 -2.48 21.68
N ASP A 63 0.18 -2.29 21.00
CA ASP A 63 -1.15 -2.11 21.59
C ASP A 63 -1.76 -3.43 22.11
N GLY A 64 -1.08 -4.58 21.92
CA GLY A 64 -1.50 -5.89 22.40
C GLY A 64 -2.59 -6.57 21.57
N GLU A 65 -2.79 -6.13 20.32
CA GLU A 65 -3.79 -6.66 19.39
C GLU A 65 -3.32 -7.94 18.64
N GLY A 66 -2.12 -8.42 18.96
CA GLY A 66 -1.58 -9.67 18.41
C GLY A 66 -2.41 -10.89 18.82
N ILE A 67 -2.47 -11.89 17.92
CA ILE A 67 -3.11 -13.19 18.19
C ILE A 67 -2.03 -14.26 18.24
N ASP A 68 -2.14 -15.18 19.20
CA ASP A 68 -1.24 -16.32 19.32
C ASP A 68 -1.26 -17.21 18.07
N PHE A 69 -0.06 -17.58 17.61
CA PHE A 69 0.10 -18.33 16.36
C PHE A 69 -0.49 -19.74 16.44
N ASP A 70 -0.29 -20.44 17.56
CA ASP A 70 -0.78 -21.81 17.74
C ASP A 70 -2.31 -21.83 17.78
N GLU A 71 -2.94 -20.81 18.37
CA GLU A 71 -4.39 -20.63 18.33
C GLU A 71 -4.92 -20.46 16.90
N VAL A 72 -4.26 -19.63 16.09
CA VAL A 72 -4.64 -19.39 14.68
C VAL A 72 -4.46 -20.66 13.85
N LEU A 73 -3.34 -21.37 14.03
CA LEU A 73 -3.05 -22.61 13.31
C LEU A 73 -4.09 -23.70 13.61
N GLY A 74 -4.42 -23.90 14.89
CA GLY A 74 -5.45 -24.85 15.30
C GLY A 74 -6.83 -24.55 14.68
N LYS A 75 -7.20 -23.27 14.60
CA LYS A 75 -8.45 -22.83 13.92
C LYS A 75 -8.41 -23.14 12.42
N ALA A 76 -7.30 -22.88 11.74
CA ALA A 76 -7.15 -23.16 10.32
C ALA A 76 -7.27 -24.66 10.01
N GLU A 77 -6.62 -25.52 10.79
CA GLU A 77 -6.70 -26.98 10.64
C GLU A 77 -8.14 -27.50 10.84
N ALA A 78 -8.85 -26.98 11.83
CA ALA A 78 -10.25 -27.31 12.07
C ALA A 78 -11.14 -26.94 10.87
N ILE A 79 -10.92 -25.76 10.28
CA ILE A 79 -11.66 -25.31 9.09
C ILE A 79 -11.40 -26.26 7.91
N VAL A 80 -10.13 -26.56 7.61
CA VAL A 80 -9.74 -27.43 6.49
C VAL A 80 -10.30 -28.84 6.66
N SER A 81 -10.17 -29.43 7.85
CA SER A 81 -10.69 -30.78 8.12
C SER A 81 -12.22 -30.84 7.97
N SER A 82 -12.93 -29.79 8.42
CA SER A 82 -14.38 -29.70 8.26
C SER A 82 -14.80 -29.60 6.79
N ALA A 83 -14.06 -28.84 5.98
CA ALA A 83 -14.31 -28.71 4.55
C ALA A 83 -14.15 -30.04 3.82
N ARG A 84 -13.05 -30.76 4.10
CA ARG A 84 -12.77 -32.08 3.52
C ARG A 84 -13.83 -33.12 3.87
N LYS A 85 -14.30 -33.13 5.13
CA LYS A 85 -15.41 -34.00 5.55
C LYS A 85 -16.70 -33.72 4.79
N ARG A 86 -17.02 -32.43 4.55
CA ARG A 86 -18.21 -32.03 3.76
C ARG A 86 -18.12 -32.48 2.29
N GLU A 87 -16.93 -32.40 1.71
CA GLU A 87 -16.69 -32.81 0.32
C GLU A 87 -16.81 -34.33 0.14
N ILE A 88 -16.22 -35.11 1.05
CA ILE A 88 -16.35 -36.58 1.05
C ILE A 88 -17.82 -36.99 1.18
N ARG A 89 -18.61 -36.30 2.02
CA ARG A 89 -20.04 -36.56 2.18
C ARG A 89 -20.89 -36.19 0.94
N ARG A 90 -20.39 -35.34 0.04
CA ARG A 90 -21.08 -34.98 -1.22
C ARG A 90 -20.81 -35.96 -2.36
N LEU A 91 -19.71 -36.70 -2.28
CA LEU A 91 -19.24 -37.62 -3.34
C LEU A 91 -19.61 -39.08 -3.08
N GLY A 92 -20.05 -39.41 -1.86
CA GLY A 92 -20.65 -40.72 -1.51
C GLY A 92 -22.16 -40.59 -1.33
#